data_AF-A0A4Q3AH93-F1
#
_entry.id   AF-A0A4Q3AH93-F1
#
_cell.length_a   1.000
_cell.length_b   1.000
_cell.length_c   1.000
_cell.angle_alpha   90.00
_cell.angle_beta   90.00
_cell.angle_gamma   90.00
#
_symmetry.space_group_name_H-M   'P 1'
#
loop_
_entity.id
_entity.type
_entity.pdbx_description
1 polymer ?
#
loop_
_entity_poly.entity_id
_entity_poly.type
_entity_poly.pdbx_seq_one_letter_code
_entity_poly.pdbx_strand_id
1 'polypeptide(L)'
;MKPWQRNSILTVALLAFGAARLPFEAGLGKDLRAAGLVPEAMQIGTREKIGQTSSAVALGGLRTLVATFLNLRAFTFFQEQKWDDVAETYDTIVDLAPKTRYYWETGSWHSAYNAASYYLNDSELPALRRKEAWRASIYRGRAFLERGIRNNPDDWSIKANLGFLLQDSNKFPAFRNNDETFTAAAAAYTSAADTGKAPTYIRRAAFFSLARVKGKEKEALAMARSLYADPQNRVPTLQTLLLVLEAYENPDMDTAARAIEIFGTPEKAYEALSNHWFRTREKFPVYGVAKALESLERQLTISTKDSIFTKPLPPPAGPEAWFEK
;
A
#
# COMPACT_ATOMS: atom_id res chain seq x y z
N MET A 1 -17.31 -68.13 -14.19
CA MET A 1 -16.44 -67.08 -14.75
C MET A 1 -15.02 -67.31 -14.27
N LYS A 2 -14.02 -67.34 -15.16
CA LYS A 2 -12.62 -67.53 -14.73
C LYS A 2 -12.12 -66.24 -14.03
N PRO A 3 -11.26 -66.34 -13.01
CA PRO A 3 -10.82 -65.18 -12.21
C PRO A 3 -10.22 -64.03 -13.05
N TRP A 4 -9.53 -64.34 -14.15
CA TRP A 4 -8.98 -63.34 -15.06
C TRP A 4 -10.07 -62.51 -15.77
N GLN A 5 -11.20 -63.13 -16.15
CA GLN A 5 -12.32 -62.43 -16.78
C GLN A 5 -13.02 -61.48 -15.81
N ARG A 6 -13.11 -61.87 -14.52
CA ARG A 6 -13.66 -61.01 -13.46
C ARG A 6 -12.78 -59.78 -13.24
N ASN A 7 -11.47 -59.97 -13.21
CA ASN A 7 -10.52 -58.87 -13.05
C ASN A 7 -10.55 -57.92 -14.26
N SER A 8 -10.59 -58.45 -15.48
CA SER A 8 -10.71 -57.62 -16.69
C SER A 8 -11.99 -56.79 -16.71
N ILE A 9 -13.14 -57.38 -16.35
CA ILE A 9 -14.42 -56.64 -16.27
C ILE A 9 -14.35 -55.54 -15.21
N LEU A 10 -13.78 -55.82 -14.03
CA LEU A 10 -13.59 -54.83 -12.97
C LEU A 10 -12.68 -53.68 -13.41
N THR A 11 -11.56 -53.99 -14.10
CA THR A 11 -10.65 -52.97 -14.62
C THR A 11 -11.33 -52.09 -15.67
N VAL A 12 -12.06 -52.69 -16.62
CA VAL A 12 -12.79 -51.93 -17.65
C VAL A 12 -13.90 -51.09 -17.01
N ALA A 13 -14.64 -51.62 -16.03
CA ALA A 13 -15.66 -50.88 -15.31
C ALA A 13 -15.07 -49.69 -14.53
N LEU A 14 -13.92 -49.86 -13.87
CA LEU A 14 -13.21 -48.78 -13.18
C LEU A 14 -12.72 -47.70 -14.15
N LEU A 15 -12.14 -48.10 -15.28
CA LEU A 15 -11.67 -47.16 -16.30
C LEU A 15 -12.82 -46.41 -16.96
N ALA A 16 -13.91 -47.09 -17.30
CA ALA A 16 -15.11 -46.48 -17.87
C ALA A 16 -15.79 -45.53 -16.89
N PHE A 17 -15.90 -45.92 -15.62
CA PHE A 17 -16.42 -45.06 -14.56
C PHE A 17 -15.52 -43.83 -14.35
N GLY A 18 -14.20 -44.01 -14.32
CA GLY A 18 -13.23 -42.91 -14.24
C GLY A 18 -13.37 -41.95 -15.43
N ALA A 19 -13.41 -42.47 -16.65
CA ALA A 19 -13.56 -41.68 -17.88
C ALA A 19 -14.89 -40.90 -17.91
N ALA A 20 -15.99 -41.49 -17.44
CA ALA A 20 -17.29 -40.82 -17.36
C ALA A 20 -17.36 -39.77 -16.25
N ARG A 21 -16.67 -40.00 -15.13
CA ARG A 21 -16.66 -39.10 -13.96
C ARG A 21 -15.72 -37.90 -14.14
N LEU A 22 -14.59 -38.08 -14.82
CA LEU A 22 -13.59 -37.04 -15.07
C LEU A 22 -14.16 -35.73 -15.65
N PRO A 23 -15.00 -35.71 -16.71
CA PRO A 23 -15.55 -34.46 -17.23
C PRO A 23 -16.49 -33.77 -16.24
N PHE A 24 -17.25 -34.54 -15.45
CA PHE A 24 -18.11 -34.01 -14.39
C PHE A 24 -17.29 -33.37 -13.27
N GLU A 25 -16.24 -34.03 -12.79
CA GLU A 25 -15.33 -33.47 -11.78
C GLU A 25 -14.54 -32.26 -12.31
N ALA A 26 -14.14 -32.29 -13.58
CA ALA A 26 -13.47 -31.16 -14.22
C ALA A 26 -14.40 -29.96 -14.36
N GLY A 27 -15.67 -30.17 -14.74
CA GLY A 27 -16.71 -29.15 -14.82
C GLY A 27 -17.03 -28.56 -13.45
N LEU A 28 -17.41 -29.41 -12.49
CA LEU A 28 -17.66 -29.00 -11.10
C LEU A 28 -16.45 -28.29 -10.50
N GLY A 29 -15.24 -28.81 -10.72
CA GLY A 29 -14.01 -28.19 -10.25
C GLY A 29 -13.75 -26.82 -10.88
N LYS A 30 -14.13 -26.62 -12.15
CA LYS A 30 -14.05 -25.32 -12.82
C LYS A 30 -15.08 -24.34 -12.22
N ASP A 31 -16.30 -24.79 -11.98
CA ASP A 31 -17.37 -23.97 -11.42
C ASP A 31 -17.08 -23.57 -9.96
N LEU A 32 -16.61 -24.51 -9.15
CA LEU A 32 -16.18 -24.25 -7.77
C LEU A 32 -14.98 -23.29 -7.73
N ARG A 33 -14.04 -23.38 -8.68
CA ARG A 33 -12.93 -22.42 -8.81
C ARG A 33 -13.41 -21.05 -9.26
N ALA A 34 -14.31 -20.98 -10.23
CA ALA A 34 -14.91 -19.72 -10.70
C ALA A 34 -15.70 -19.02 -9.57
N ALA A 35 -16.36 -19.80 -8.71
CA ALA A 35 -17.05 -19.31 -7.51
C ALA A 35 -16.10 -19.05 -6.32
N GLY A 36 -14.80 -19.33 -6.44
CA GLY A 36 -13.81 -19.14 -5.36
C GLY A 36 -13.94 -20.12 -4.19
N LEU A 37 -14.73 -21.19 -4.33
CA LEU A 37 -14.99 -22.19 -3.29
C LEU A 37 -13.86 -23.22 -3.15
N VAL A 38 -13.05 -23.39 -4.20
CA VAL A 38 -11.89 -24.28 -4.20
C VAL A 38 -10.69 -23.53 -4.79
N PRO A 39 -9.48 -23.64 -4.20
CA PRO A 39 -8.30 -22.95 -4.69
C PRO A 39 -7.85 -23.43 -6.08
N GLU A 40 -7.15 -22.56 -6.81
CA GLU A 40 -6.51 -22.93 -8.08
C GLU A 40 -5.48 -24.06 -7.92
N ALA A 41 -5.12 -24.71 -9.02
CA ALA A 41 -4.10 -25.74 -9.00
C ALA A 41 -2.74 -25.12 -8.58
N MET A 42 -2.05 -25.73 -7.62
CA MET A 42 -0.72 -25.27 -7.20
C MET A 42 0.24 -25.32 -8.39
N GLN A 43 0.95 -24.21 -8.62
CA GLN A 43 2.03 -24.13 -9.59
C GLN A 43 3.16 -25.11 -9.23
N ILE A 44 3.86 -25.61 -10.23
CA ILE A 44 4.90 -26.64 -10.07
C ILE A 44 6.00 -26.13 -9.13
N GLY A 45 6.43 -24.87 -9.26
CA GLY A 45 7.48 -24.29 -8.41
C GLY A 45 7.12 -24.19 -6.92
N THR A 46 5.84 -23.99 -6.57
CA THR A 46 5.40 -24.00 -5.16
C THR A 46 5.55 -25.38 -4.53
N ARG A 47 5.37 -26.46 -5.31
CA ARG A 47 5.48 -27.86 -4.82
C ARG A 47 6.91 -28.20 -4.41
N GLU A 48 7.89 -27.68 -5.15
CA GLU A 48 9.31 -27.87 -4.85
C GLU A 48 9.70 -27.16 -3.56
N LYS A 49 9.19 -25.94 -3.33
CA LYS A 49 9.50 -25.13 -2.14
C LYS A 49 8.97 -25.70 -0.83
N ILE A 50 7.79 -26.33 -0.83
CA ILE A 50 7.17 -26.88 0.39
C ILE A 50 7.60 -28.32 0.71
N GLY A 51 8.33 -28.98 -0.21
CA GLY A 51 8.72 -30.39 -0.11
C GLY A 51 7.58 -31.36 -0.44
N GLN A 52 7.92 -32.65 -0.66
CA GLN A 52 6.96 -33.67 -1.12
C GLN A 52 5.85 -33.99 -0.11
N THR A 53 6.18 -34.05 1.19
CA THR A 53 5.21 -34.36 2.26
C THR A 53 4.19 -33.25 2.44
N SER A 54 4.64 -31.99 2.48
CA SER A 54 3.73 -30.82 2.56
C SER A 54 2.92 -30.66 1.27
N SER A 55 3.48 -31.01 0.12
CA SER A 55 2.75 -31.04 -1.15
C SER A 55 1.60 -32.05 -1.12
N ALA A 56 1.81 -33.25 -0.56
CA ALA A 56 0.75 -34.24 -0.41
C ALA A 56 -0.36 -33.77 0.54
N VAL A 57 0.00 -33.13 1.66
CA VAL A 57 -0.94 -32.54 2.63
C VAL A 57 -1.72 -31.37 2.03
N ALA A 58 -1.05 -30.51 1.25
CA ALA A 58 -1.64 -29.40 0.50
C ALA A 58 -2.61 -29.88 -0.59
N LEU A 59 -2.40 -31.07 -1.17
CA LEU A 59 -3.34 -31.71 -2.10
C LEU A 59 -4.56 -32.29 -1.38
N GLY A 60 -4.46 -32.65 -0.10
CA GLY A 60 -5.56 -33.11 0.75
C GLY A 60 -6.48 -32.01 1.30
N GLY A 61 -6.40 -30.77 0.80
CA GLY A 61 -7.25 -29.65 1.23
C GLY A 61 -6.72 -28.84 2.41
N LEU A 62 -5.53 -29.17 2.94
CA LEU A 62 -4.94 -28.52 4.13
C LEU A 62 -3.96 -27.37 3.82
N ARG A 63 -4.06 -26.74 2.64
CA ARG A 63 -3.11 -25.69 2.20
C ARG A 63 -3.02 -24.53 3.17
N THR A 64 -4.17 -24.08 3.69
CA THR A 64 -4.24 -22.98 4.66
C THR A 64 -3.60 -23.36 5.99
N LEU A 65 -3.66 -24.63 6.40
CA LEU A 65 -2.97 -25.10 7.60
C LEU A 65 -1.45 -25.07 7.41
N VAL A 66 -0.96 -25.53 6.25
CA VAL A 66 0.47 -25.44 5.90
C VAL A 66 0.92 -23.98 5.86
N ALA A 67 0.12 -23.08 5.29
CA ALA A 67 0.38 -21.64 5.28
C ALA A 67 0.49 -21.07 6.70
N THR A 68 -0.35 -21.51 7.65
CA THR A 68 -0.25 -21.13 9.07
C THR A 68 1.06 -21.59 9.71
N PHE A 69 1.49 -22.83 9.48
CA PHE A 69 2.79 -23.30 10.02
C PHE A 69 3.98 -22.57 9.39
N LEU A 70 3.92 -22.28 8.09
CA LEU A 70 4.93 -21.45 7.43
C LEU A 70 4.94 -20.02 7.99
N ASN A 71 3.80 -19.46 8.37
CA ASN A 71 3.73 -18.15 9.01
C ASN A 71 4.45 -18.15 10.37
N LEU A 72 4.29 -19.22 11.17
CA LEU A 72 5.05 -19.40 12.40
C LEU A 72 6.56 -19.52 12.15
N ARG A 73 6.97 -20.22 11.08
CA ARG A 73 8.37 -20.29 10.67
C ARG A 73 8.92 -18.94 10.20
N ALA A 74 8.12 -18.17 9.45
CA ALA A 74 8.49 -16.82 9.02
C ALA A 74 8.76 -15.89 10.21
N PHE A 75 8.05 -16.10 11.34
CA PHE A 75 8.32 -15.36 12.57
C PHE A 75 9.71 -15.64 13.14
N THR A 76 10.21 -16.88 13.09
CA THR A 76 11.60 -17.20 13.48
C THR A 76 12.60 -16.48 12.59
N PHE A 77 12.42 -16.53 11.26
CA PHE A 77 13.28 -15.79 10.33
C PHE A 77 13.25 -14.28 10.57
N PHE A 78 12.08 -13.73 10.92
CA PHE A 78 11.93 -12.34 11.30
C PHE A 78 12.73 -11.98 12.55
N GLN A 79 12.66 -12.80 13.60
CA GLN A 79 13.45 -12.59 14.83
C GLN A 79 14.96 -12.66 14.58
N GLU A 80 15.38 -13.55 13.68
CA GLU A 80 16.78 -13.71 13.25
C GLU A 80 17.21 -12.68 12.19
N GLN A 81 16.33 -11.75 11.80
CA GLN A 81 16.58 -10.72 10.78
C GLN A 81 16.99 -11.30 9.40
N LYS A 82 16.54 -12.53 9.09
CA LYS A 82 16.74 -13.19 7.81
C LYS A 82 15.68 -12.75 6.79
N TRP A 83 15.81 -11.51 6.32
CA TRP A 83 14.75 -10.83 5.54
C TRP A 83 14.43 -11.49 4.19
N ASP A 84 15.40 -12.11 3.53
CA ASP A 84 15.14 -12.89 2.32
C ASP A 84 14.34 -14.16 2.62
N ASP A 85 14.68 -14.88 3.69
CA ASP A 85 13.93 -16.07 4.12
C ASP A 85 12.49 -15.71 4.53
N VAL A 86 12.29 -14.56 5.19
CA VAL A 86 10.95 -14.03 5.49
C VAL A 86 10.18 -13.81 4.19
N ALA A 87 10.76 -13.10 3.23
CA ALA A 87 10.11 -12.78 1.96
C ALA A 87 9.75 -14.05 1.17
N GLU A 88 10.69 -14.98 0.99
CA GLU A 88 10.46 -16.23 0.26
C GLU A 88 9.41 -17.12 0.94
N THR A 89 9.39 -17.12 2.27
CA THR A 89 8.37 -17.84 3.03
C THR A 89 6.99 -17.24 2.79
N TYR A 90 6.85 -15.90 2.79
CA TYR A 90 5.58 -15.24 2.48
C TYR A 90 5.12 -15.45 1.04
N ASP A 91 6.03 -15.47 0.06
CA ASP A 91 5.70 -15.87 -1.32
C ASP A 91 5.11 -17.28 -1.38
N THR A 92 5.66 -18.21 -0.61
CA THR A 92 5.15 -19.58 -0.52
C THR A 92 3.81 -19.66 0.19
N ILE A 93 3.63 -18.89 1.27
CA ILE A 93 2.37 -18.78 2.03
C ILE A 93 1.24 -18.30 1.12
N VAL A 94 1.46 -17.26 0.33
CA VAL A 94 0.41 -16.71 -0.55
C VAL A 94 0.15 -17.58 -1.78
N ASP A 95 1.09 -18.42 -2.20
CA ASP A 95 0.81 -19.47 -3.20
C ASP A 95 -0.15 -20.54 -2.64
N LEU A 96 -0.04 -20.85 -1.35
CA LEU A 96 -0.90 -21.83 -0.66
C LEU A 96 -2.27 -21.26 -0.31
N ALA A 97 -2.32 -20.00 0.12
CA ALA A 97 -3.52 -19.32 0.59
C ALA A 97 -3.71 -17.94 -0.10
N PRO A 98 -3.86 -17.89 -1.44
CA PRO A 98 -3.84 -16.63 -2.21
C PRO A 98 -5.02 -15.70 -1.93
N LYS A 99 -6.12 -16.22 -1.37
CA LYS A 99 -7.32 -15.44 -1.05
C LYS A 99 -7.33 -14.87 0.38
N THR A 100 -6.29 -15.16 1.16
CA THR A 100 -6.21 -14.72 2.56
C THR A 100 -5.52 -13.36 2.64
N ARG A 101 -6.30 -12.29 2.85
CA ARG A 101 -5.82 -10.90 3.01
C ARG A 101 -4.60 -10.79 3.93
N TYR A 102 -4.71 -11.38 5.12
CA TYR A 102 -3.71 -11.26 6.19
C TYR A 102 -2.28 -11.52 5.68
N TYR A 103 -2.05 -12.61 4.93
CA TYR A 103 -0.71 -12.94 4.45
C TYR A 103 -0.15 -11.94 3.43
N TRP A 104 -1.01 -11.35 2.59
CA TRP A 104 -0.60 -10.29 1.66
C TRP A 104 -0.17 -9.03 2.41
N GLU A 105 -0.97 -8.61 3.39
CA GLU A 105 -0.68 -7.42 4.19
C GLU A 105 0.58 -7.62 5.03
N THR A 106 0.68 -8.74 5.75
CA THR A 106 1.82 -9.00 6.62
C THR A 106 3.12 -9.21 5.83
N GLY A 107 3.09 -9.96 4.72
CA GLY A 107 4.27 -10.14 3.87
C GLY A 107 4.75 -8.82 3.23
N SER A 108 3.81 -7.96 2.81
CA SER A 108 4.16 -6.62 2.31
C SER A 108 4.77 -5.74 3.40
N TRP A 109 4.25 -5.84 4.63
CA TRP A 109 4.74 -5.08 5.78
C TRP A 109 6.15 -5.52 6.17
N HIS A 110 6.41 -6.83 6.27
CA HIS A 110 7.75 -7.34 6.53
C HIS A 110 8.77 -6.88 5.49
N SER A 111 8.38 -6.86 4.21
CA SER A 111 9.25 -6.41 3.13
C SER A 111 9.45 -4.88 3.15
N ALA A 112 8.40 -4.10 2.94
CA ALA A 112 8.52 -2.65 2.71
C ALA A 112 8.77 -1.82 3.99
N TYR A 113 8.45 -2.37 5.17
CA TYR A 113 8.60 -1.65 6.43
C TYR A 113 9.73 -2.26 7.26
N ASN A 114 9.62 -3.52 7.68
CA ASN A 114 10.57 -4.07 8.64
C ASN A 114 11.96 -4.28 8.03
N ALA A 115 12.07 -4.96 6.88
CA ALA A 115 13.35 -5.15 6.20
C ALA A 115 13.95 -3.81 5.75
N ALA A 116 13.13 -2.93 5.17
CA ALA A 116 13.58 -1.59 4.79
C ALA A 116 14.13 -0.81 6.00
N SER A 117 13.43 -0.79 7.13
CA SER A 117 13.90 -0.11 8.34
C SER A 117 15.17 -0.75 8.91
N TYR A 118 15.30 -2.08 8.86
CA TYR A 118 16.54 -2.75 9.24
C TYR A 118 17.72 -2.29 8.37
N TYR A 119 17.56 -2.29 7.04
CA TYR A 119 18.63 -1.83 6.15
C TYR A 119 18.96 -0.36 6.33
N LEU A 120 18.00 0.45 6.79
CA LEU A 120 18.21 1.85 7.11
C LEU A 120 19.02 2.05 8.40
N ASN A 121 18.69 1.31 9.47
CA ASN A 121 19.10 1.66 10.83
C ASN A 121 20.08 0.67 11.47
N ASP A 122 19.91 -0.63 11.21
CA ASP A 122 20.51 -1.69 12.03
C ASP A 122 21.49 -2.58 11.24
N SER A 123 21.46 -2.51 9.91
CA SER A 123 22.30 -3.34 9.07
C SER A 123 23.77 -2.96 9.15
N GLU A 124 24.64 -3.97 9.26
CA GLU A 124 26.10 -3.83 9.21
C GLU A 124 26.64 -3.69 7.77
N LEU A 125 25.76 -3.66 6.77
CA LEU A 125 26.17 -3.49 5.38
C LEU A 125 26.78 -2.10 5.15
N PRO A 126 27.71 -1.96 4.19
CA PRO A 126 28.18 -0.65 3.74
C PRO A 126 27.03 0.23 3.24
N ALA A 127 27.15 1.57 3.40
CA ALA A 127 26.12 2.56 3.06
C ALA A 127 25.44 2.35 1.69
N LEU A 128 26.23 2.10 0.64
CA LEU A 128 25.69 1.87 -0.70
C LEU A 128 24.81 0.61 -0.76
N ARG A 129 25.26 -0.50 -0.15
CA ARG A 129 24.51 -1.77 -0.11
C ARG A 129 23.26 -1.64 0.75
N ARG A 130 23.32 -0.90 1.87
CA ARG A 130 22.14 -0.56 2.69
C ARG A 130 21.10 0.19 1.87
N LYS A 131 21.52 1.21 1.11
CA LYS A 131 20.63 1.98 0.22
C LYS A 131 19.96 1.11 -0.83
N GLU A 132 20.72 0.22 -1.47
CA GLU A 132 20.19 -0.72 -2.46
C GLU A 132 19.23 -1.73 -1.83
N ALA A 133 19.57 -2.32 -0.69
CA ALA A 133 18.73 -3.29 0.01
C ALA A 133 17.44 -2.68 0.55
N TRP A 134 17.51 -1.47 1.12
CA TRP A 134 16.35 -0.67 1.54
C TRP A 134 15.40 -0.44 0.36
N ARG A 135 15.95 0.01 -0.77
CA ARG A 135 15.17 0.23 -1.99
C ARG A 135 14.55 -1.08 -2.48
N ALA A 136 15.34 -2.14 -2.62
CA ALA A 136 14.86 -3.44 -3.09
C ALA A 136 13.71 -4.00 -2.23
N SER A 137 13.80 -3.85 -0.91
CA SER A 137 12.76 -4.26 0.04
C SER A 137 11.43 -3.53 -0.20
N ILE A 138 11.48 -2.23 -0.51
CA ILE A 138 10.29 -1.43 -0.85
C ILE A 138 9.68 -1.86 -2.18
N TYR A 139 10.50 -2.09 -3.23
CA TYR A 139 9.99 -2.60 -4.52
C TYR A 139 9.38 -3.99 -4.37
N ARG A 140 9.99 -4.86 -3.55
CA ARG A 140 9.46 -6.20 -3.25
C ARG A 140 8.08 -6.09 -2.59
N GLY A 141 7.94 -5.27 -1.55
CA GLY A 141 6.64 -5.06 -0.88
C GLY A 141 5.57 -4.48 -1.81
N ARG A 142 5.93 -3.54 -2.70
CA ARG A 142 5.03 -3.03 -3.75
C ARG A 142 4.57 -4.15 -4.69
N ALA A 143 5.50 -4.90 -5.26
CA ALA A 143 5.20 -5.99 -6.19
C ALA A 143 4.32 -7.07 -5.52
N PHE A 144 4.57 -7.35 -4.25
CA PHE A 144 3.78 -8.28 -3.44
C PHE A 144 2.34 -7.80 -3.26
N LEU A 145 2.12 -6.51 -2.95
CA LEU A 145 0.78 -5.91 -2.89
C LEU A 145 0.07 -5.91 -4.25
N GLU A 146 0.76 -5.54 -5.33
CA GLU A 146 0.20 -5.57 -6.69
C GLU A 146 -0.23 -7.00 -7.08
N ARG A 147 0.55 -8.01 -6.70
CA ARG A 147 0.19 -9.43 -6.85
C ARG A 147 -1.01 -9.81 -5.96
N GLY A 148 -1.05 -9.32 -4.73
CA GLY A 148 -2.18 -9.51 -3.82
C GLY A 148 -3.48 -8.95 -4.36
N ILE A 149 -3.45 -7.76 -4.98
CA ILE A 149 -4.61 -7.13 -5.64
C ILE A 149 -5.11 -7.97 -6.81
N ARG A 150 -4.22 -8.53 -7.64
CA ARG A 150 -4.63 -9.44 -8.73
C ARG A 150 -5.32 -10.70 -8.21
N ASN A 151 -4.88 -11.22 -7.05
CA ASN A 151 -5.51 -12.37 -6.42
C ASN A 151 -6.80 -12.01 -5.67
N ASN A 152 -6.96 -10.76 -5.23
CA ASN A 152 -8.05 -10.29 -4.39
C ASN A 152 -8.60 -8.94 -4.90
N PRO A 153 -9.21 -8.90 -6.11
CA PRO A 153 -9.57 -7.65 -6.77
C PRO A 153 -10.66 -6.84 -6.04
N ASP A 154 -11.47 -7.50 -5.21
CA ASP A 154 -12.55 -6.86 -4.43
C ASP A 154 -12.11 -6.48 -3.01
N ASP A 155 -10.85 -6.71 -2.67
CA ASP A 155 -10.31 -6.41 -1.36
C ASP A 155 -9.79 -4.97 -1.30
N TRP A 156 -10.55 -4.12 -0.62
CA TRP A 156 -10.20 -2.70 -0.48
C TRP A 156 -8.93 -2.49 0.35
N SER A 157 -8.63 -3.38 1.29
CA SER A 157 -7.58 -3.19 2.29
C SER A 157 -6.20 -3.34 1.63
N ILE A 158 -6.03 -4.37 0.78
CA ILE A 158 -4.78 -4.57 0.04
C ILE A 158 -4.52 -3.40 -0.93
N LYS A 159 -5.58 -2.90 -1.58
CA LYS A 159 -5.49 -1.71 -2.45
C LYS A 159 -5.11 -0.46 -1.66
N ALA A 160 -5.70 -0.25 -0.50
CA ALA A 160 -5.37 0.87 0.39
C ALA A 160 -3.93 0.77 0.91
N ASN A 161 -3.44 -0.43 1.23
CA ASN A 161 -2.05 -0.65 1.66
C ASN A 161 -1.04 -0.32 0.55
N LEU A 162 -1.37 -0.59 -0.72
CA LEU A 162 -0.55 -0.12 -1.85
C LEU A 162 -0.50 1.41 -1.90
N GLY A 163 -1.66 2.07 -1.76
CA GLY A 163 -1.73 3.53 -1.67
C GLY A 163 -0.90 4.09 -0.50
N PHE A 164 -0.95 3.42 0.66
CA PHE A 164 -0.22 3.79 1.86
C PHE A 164 1.29 3.73 1.63
N LEU A 165 1.79 2.60 1.11
CA LEU A 165 3.20 2.43 0.78
C LEU A 165 3.71 3.51 -0.18
N LEU A 166 2.94 3.81 -1.23
CA LEU A 166 3.36 4.73 -2.28
C LEU A 166 3.36 6.21 -1.84
N GLN A 167 2.52 6.60 -0.89
CA GLN A 167 2.50 7.98 -0.38
C GLN A 167 3.36 8.22 0.87
N ASP A 168 3.85 7.15 1.51
CA ASP A 168 4.60 7.23 2.76
C ASP A 168 5.90 8.03 2.57
N SER A 169 6.09 9.07 3.38
CA SER A 169 7.22 9.99 3.28
C SER A 169 8.58 9.32 3.50
N ASN A 170 8.60 8.18 4.18
CA ASN A 170 9.81 7.40 4.42
C ASN A 170 10.05 6.33 3.34
N LYS A 171 9.13 6.17 2.38
CA LYS A 171 9.19 5.09 1.37
C LYS A 171 9.16 5.62 -0.05
N PHE A 172 8.38 6.66 -0.35
CA PHE A 172 8.30 7.20 -1.70
C PHE A 172 9.66 7.61 -2.30
N PRO A 173 10.68 8.07 -1.51
CA PRO A 173 12.01 8.35 -2.05
C PRO A 173 12.74 7.14 -2.66
N ALA A 174 12.24 5.91 -2.49
CA ALA A 174 12.75 4.73 -3.16
C ALA A 174 12.40 4.71 -4.66
N PHE A 175 11.36 5.44 -5.06
CA PHE A 175 10.87 5.49 -6.43
C PHE A 175 11.56 6.61 -7.23
N ARG A 176 11.68 6.40 -8.54
CA ARG A 176 12.42 7.34 -9.41
C ARG A 176 11.62 8.61 -9.70
N ASN A 177 10.32 8.48 -9.89
CA ASN A 177 9.43 9.56 -10.28
C ASN A 177 8.32 9.72 -9.23
N ASN A 178 8.32 10.87 -8.54
CA ASN A 178 7.35 11.17 -7.50
C ASN A 178 5.94 11.36 -8.06
N ASP A 179 5.79 12.03 -9.21
CA ASP A 179 4.48 12.28 -9.81
C ASP A 179 3.81 10.96 -10.23
N GLU A 180 4.55 10.06 -10.85
CA GLU A 180 4.06 8.71 -11.17
C GLU A 180 3.70 7.92 -9.91
N THR A 181 4.51 8.04 -8.86
CA THR A 181 4.29 7.34 -7.59
C THR A 181 3.02 7.83 -6.88
N PHE A 182 2.82 9.15 -6.78
CA PHE A 182 1.63 9.72 -6.17
C PHE A 182 0.39 9.52 -7.04
N THR A 183 0.53 9.49 -8.37
CA THR A 183 -0.55 9.09 -9.29
C THR A 183 -0.98 7.66 -9.03
N ALA A 184 -0.02 6.73 -8.90
CA ALA A 184 -0.31 5.34 -8.57
C ALA A 184 -0.93 5.19 -7.17
N ALA A 185 -0.49 5.98 -6.19
CA ALA A 185 -1.07 6.01 -4.84
C ALA A 185 -2.54 6.47 -4.87
N ALA A 186 -2.83 7.56 -5.57
CA ALA A 186 -4.18 8.06 -5.76
C ALA A 186 -5.08 7.02 -6.42
N ALA A 187 -4.61 6.38 -7.50
CA ALA A 187 -5.34 5.33 -8.20
C ALA A 187 -5.61 4.10 -7.30
N ALA A 188 -4.65 3.68 -6.48
CA ALA A 188 -4.82 2.57 -5.55
C ALA A 188 -5.90 2.86 -4.51
N TYR A 189 -5.90 4.06 -3.93
CA TYR A 189 -6.95 4.49 -2.99
C TYR A 189 -8.32 4.66 -3.64
N THR A 190 -8.39 5.22 -4.86
CA THR A 190 -9.64 5.31 -5.62
C THR A 190 -10.20 3.90 -5.88
N SER A 191 -9.36 2.98 -6.36
CA SER A 191 -9.76 1.58 -6.57
C SER A 191 -10.19 0.87 -5.29
N ALA A 192 -9.60 1.23 -4.14
CA ALA A 192 -10.04 0.76 -2.83
C ALA A 192 -11.43 1.31 -2.48
N ALA A 193 -11.64 2.63 -2.62
CA ALA A 193 -12.91 3.28 -2.34
C ALA A 193 -14.06 2.78 -3.22
N ASP A 194 -13.78 2.50 -4.49
CA ASP A 194 -14.76 2.08 -5.48
C ASP A 194 -15.25 0.64 -5.28
N THR A 195 -14.63 -0.13 -4.37
CA THR A 195 -15.19 -1.40 -3.90
C THR A 195 -16.49 -1.22 -3.10
N GLY A 196 -16.78 -0.02 -2.60
CA GLY A 196 -17.90 0.27 -1.71
C GLY A 196 -17.75 -0.28 -0.28
N LYS A 197 -16.65 -0.99 0.02
CA LYS A 197 -16.39 -1.62 1.33
C LYS A 197 -15.35 -0.86 2.16
N ALA A 198 -14.67 0.12 1.57
CA ALA A 198 -13.61 0.88 2.22
C ALA A 198 -14.18 1.93 3.19
N PRO A 199 -13.50 2.22 4.31
CA PRO A 199 -13.83 3.35 5.16
C PRO A 199 -13.81 4.68 4.39
N THR A 200 -14.65 5.63 4.80
CA THR A 200 -14.83 6.93 4.12
C THR A 200 -13.52 7.73 3.99
N TYR A 201 -12.61 7.61 4.96
CA TYR A 201 -11.33 8.31 4.94
C TYR A 201 -10.41 7.89 3.78
N ILE A 202 -10.64 6.75 3.14
CA ILE A 202 -9.84 6.27 2.00
C ILE A 202 -9.95 7.23 0.80
N ARG A 203 -11.12 7.84 0.58
CA ARG A 203 -11.27 8.87 -0.46
C ARG A 203 -10.43 10.12 -0.17
N ARG A 204 -10.25 10.48 1.10
CA ARG A 204 -9.33 11.57 1.49
C ARG A 204 -7.88 11.22 1.19
N ALA A 205 -7.46 9.97 1.41
CA ALA A 205 -6.10 9.53 1.09
C ALA A 205 -5.82 9.55 -0.42
N ALA A 206 -6.82 9.23 -1.26
CA ALA A 206 -6.75 9.41 -2.71
C ALA A 206 -6.49 10.88 -3.06
N PHE A 207 -7.30 11.79 -2.51
CA PHE A 207 -7.14 13.23 -2.68
C PHE A 207 -5.76 13.73 -2.23
N PHE A 208 -5.28 13.34 -1.05
CA PHE A 208 -3.98 13.78 -0.53
C PHE A 208 -2.84 13.33 -1.43
N SER A 209 -2.95 12.15 -2.05
CA SER A 209 -1.96 11.67 -3.04
C SER A 209 -2.04 12.50 -4.32
N LEU A 210 -3.25 12.69 -4.86
CA LEU A 210 -3.48 13.44 -6.11
C LEU A 210 -3.01 14.90 -6.01
N ALA A 211 -3.21 15.55 -4.86
CA ALA A 211 -2.79 16.93 -4.61
C ALA A 211 -1.27 17.14 -4.70
N ARG A 212 -0.46 16.07 -4.61
CA ARG A 212 1.00 16.13 -4.75
C ARG A 212 1.49 15.95 -6.19
N VAL A 213 0.59 15.60 -7.13
CA VAL A 213 0.95 15.35 -8.52
C VAL A 213 0.96 16.66 -9.30
N LYS A 214 2.12 17.03 -9.85
CA LYS A 214 2.25 18.24 -10.68
C LYS A 214 1.35 18.16 -11.91
N GLY A 215 0.60 19.22 -12.21
CA GLY A 215 -0.32 19.28 -13.35
C GLY A 215 -1.70 18.68 -13.08
N LYS A 216 -1.96 18.16 -11.88
CA LYS A 216 -3.27 17.64 -11.45
C LYS A 216 -4.01 18.55 -10.47
N GLU A 217 -3.57 19.80 -10.31
CA GLU A 217 -4.11 20.74 -9.33
C GLU A 217 -5.61 21.00 -9.51
N LYS A 218 -6.07 21.19 -10.76
CA LYS A 218 -7.51 21.38 -11.06
C LYS A 218 -8.35 20.16 -10.70
N GLU A 219 -7.84 18.97 -11.00
CA GLU A 219 -8.50 17.69 -10.69
C GLU A 219 -8.56 17.48 -9.16
N ALA A 220 -7.44 17.73 -8.48
CA ALA A 220 -7.35 17.68 -7.03
C ALA A 220 -8.29 18.69 -6.36
N LEU A 221 -8.41 19.91 -6.89
CA LEU A 221 -9.31 20.94 -6.36
C LEU A 221 -10.78 20.53 -6.49
N ALA A 222 -11.19 19.97 -7.63
CA ALA A 222 -12.53 19.44 -7.82
C ALA A 222 -12.86 18.34 -6.79
N MET A 223 -11.91 17.42 -6.56
CA MET A 223 -12.05 16.37 -5.54
C MET A 223 -12.10 16.95 -4.12
N ALA A 224 -11.28 17.96 -3.82
CA ALA A 224 -11.27 18.65 -2.53
C ALA A 224 -12.64 19.27 -2.22
N ARG A 225 -13.21 20.01 -3.18
CA ARG A 225 -14.55 20.64 -3.07
C ARG A 225 -15.64 19.59 -2.84
N SER A 226 -15.60 18.49 -3.60
CA SER A 226 -16.56 17.39 -3.43
C SER A 226 -16.47 16.76 -2.04
N LEU A 227 -15.26 16.52 -1.53
CA LEU A 227 -15.08 15.96 -0.19
C LEU A 227 -15.49 16.94 0.91
N TYR A 228 -15.14 18.23 0.76
CA TYR A 228 -15.40 19.28 1.74
C TYR A 228 -16.90 19.57 1.97
N ALA A 229 -17.75 19.23 0.99
CA ALA A 229 -19.20 19.34 1.09
C ALA A 229 -19.76 18.54 2.28
N ASP A 230 -19.13 17.41 2.62
CA ASP A 230 -19.43 16.63 3.82
C ASP A 230 -18.58 17.11 5.02
N PRO A 231 -19.20 17.60 6.11
CA PRO A 231 -18.49 18.03 7.32
C PRO A 231 -17.54 16.98 7.92
N GLN A 232 -17.82 15.68 7.75
CA GLN A 232 -16.95 14.61 8.28
C GLN A 232 -15.57 14.58 7.61
N ASN A 233 -15.44 15.16 6.42
CA ASN A 233 -14.19 15.21 5.68
C ASN A 233 -13.34 16.45 5.99
N ARG A 234 -13.84 17.42 6.78
CA ARG A 234 -13.17 18.69 7.08
C ARG A 234 -12.07 18.55 8.14
N VAL A 235 -11.13 17.64 7.89
CA VAL A 235 -9.91 17.49 8.69
C VAL A 235 -8.85 18.51 8.26
N PRO A 236 -7.91 18.89 9.15
CA PRO A 236 -6.95 19.96 8.88
C PRO A 236 -6.19 19.81 7.56
N THR A 237 -5.71 18.60 7.23
CA THR A 237 -4.98 18.38 5.96
C THR A 237 -5.86 18.63 4.74
N LEU A 238 -7.14 18.25 4.78
CA LEU A 238 -8.05 18.49 3.66
C LEU A 238 -8.33 19.98 3.49
N GLN A 239 -8.59 20.67 4.60
CA GLN A 239 -8.86 22.09 4.62
C GLN A 239 -7.68 22.92 4.11
N THR A 240 -6.45 22.59 4.55
CA THR A 240 -5.25 23.27 4.08
C THR A 240 -5.00 23.00 2.59
N LEU A 241 -5.16 21.77 2.12
CA LEU A 241 -4.96 21.47 0.70
C LEU A 241 -6.05 22.11 -0.18
N LEU A 242 -7.29 22.19 0.30
CA LEU A 242 -8.35 22.96 -0.38
C LEU A 242 -7.91 24.43 -0.54
N LEU A 243 -7.50 25.09 0.55
CA LEU A 243 -7.01 26.47 0.53
C LEU A 243 -5.84 26.66 -0.45
N VAL A 244 -4.85 25.77 -0.39
CA VAL A 244 -3.67 25.83 -1.27
C VAL A 244 -4.05 25.67 -2.74
N LEU A 245 -4.99 24.78 -3.04
CA LEU A 245 -5.46 24.57 -4.41
C LEU A 245 -6.38 25.71 -4.89
N GLU A 246 -7.17 26.33 -4.00
CA GLU A 246 -7.90 27.57 -4.29
C GLU A 246 -6.93 28.72 -4.63
N ALA A 247 -5.82 28.84 -3.89
CA ALA A 247 -4.76 29.83 -4.17
C ALA A 247 -4.01 29.54 -5.48
N TYR A 248 -3.93 28.28 -5.90
CA TYR A 248 -3.42 27.93 -7.24
C TYR A 248 -4.39 28.35 -8.35
N GLU A 249 -5.69 28.10 -8.17
CA GLU A 249 -6.73 28.48 -9.13
C GLU A 249 -6.87 30.01 -9.26
N ASN A 250 -6.74 30.73 -8.14
CA ASN A 250 -6.78 32.19 -8.07
C ASN A 250 -5.55 32.73 -7.29
N PRO A 251 -4.43 33.03 -7.97
CA PRO A 251 -3.22 33.56 -7.34
C PRO A 251 -3.40 34.91 -6.63
N ASP A 252 -4.43 35.68 -7.02
CA ASP A 252 -4.74 36.99 -6.43
C ASP A 252 -5.62 36.89 -5.18
N MET A 253 -6.10 35.69 -4.83
CA MET A 253 -6.90 35.45 -3.62
C MET A 253 -6.17 35.94 -2.36
N ASP A 254 -6.90 36.63 -1.48
CA ASP A 254 -6.44 36.89 -0.11
C ASP A 254 -6.43 35.57 0.67
N THR A 255 -5.29 34.88 0.59
CA THR A 255 -5.12 33.55 1.17
C THR A 255 -5.15 33.59 2.71
N ALA A 256 -4.76 34.72 3.33
CA ALA A 256 -4.81 34.88 4.79
C ALA A 256 -6.26 35.04 5.27
N ALA A 257 -7.03 35.92 4.63
CA ALA A 257 -8.46 36.07 4.92
C ALA A 257 -9.20 34.74 4.73
N ARG A 258 -8.95 34.05 3.61
CA ARG A 258 -9.55 32.74 3.34
C ARG A 258 -9.15 31.67 4.36
N ALA A 259 -7.90 31.67 4.83
CA ALA A 259 -7.47 30.77 5.89
C ALA A 259 -8.21 31.05 7.21
N ILE A 260 -8.42 32.32 7.57
CA ILE A 260 -9.18 32.71 8.77
C ILE A 260 -10.64 32.24 8.65
N GLU A 261 -11.27 32.33 7.48
CA GLU A 261 -12.62 31.80 7.27
C GLU A 261 -12.69 30.28 7.52
N ILE A 262 -11.67 29.53 7.09
CA ILE A 262 -11.63 28.07 7.20
C ILE A 262 -11.33 27.61 8.63
N PHE A 263 -10.40 28.28 9.32
CA PHE A 263 -9.89 27.86 10.63
C PHE A 263 -10.47 28.67 11.81
N GLY A 264 -11.20 29.73 11.53
CA GLY A 264 -11.98 30.55 12.46
C GLY A 264 -11.25 31.72 13.09
N THR A 265 -9.93 31.63 13.30
CA THR A 265 -9.13 32.74 13.88
C THR A 265 -7.76 32.88 13.21
N PRO A 266 -7.11 34.06 13.29
CA PRO A 266 -5.75 34.25 12.80
C PRO A 266 -4.73 33.29 13.41
N GLU A 267 -4.84 32.98 14.70
CA GLU A 267 -3.92 32.07 15.41
C GLU A 267 -4.04 30.64 14.88
N LYS A 268 -5.28 30.13 14.73
CA LYS A 268 -5.52 28.78 14.20
C LYS A 268 -5.11 28.68 12.73
N ALA A 269 -5.35 29.71 11.94
CA ALA A 269 -4.90 29.78 10.55
C ALA A 269 -3.37 29.76 10.48
N TYR A 270 -2.69 30.56 11.31
CA TYR A 270 -1.23 30.59 11.37
C TYR A 270 -0.65 29.25 11.80
N GLU A 271 -1.21 28.60 12.82
CA GLU A 271 -0.80 27.26 13.26
C GLU A 271 -0.96 26.22 12.15
N ALA A 272 -2.13 26.17 11.51
CA ALA A 272 -2.42 25.22 10.43
C ALA A 272 -1.47 25.39 9.23
N LEU A 273 -1.22 26.64 8.82
CA LEU A 273 -0.31 26.96 7.72
C LEU A 273 1.15 26.73 8.07
N SER A 274 1.56 27.02 9.31
CA SER A 274 2.92 26.75 9.79
C SER A 274 3.22 25.26 9.80
N ASN A 275 2.27 24.45 10.28
CA ASN A 275 2.37 23.00 10.24
C ASN A 275 2.48 22.49 8.79
N HIS A 276 1.72 23.08 7.86
CA HIS A 276 1.78 22.72 6.45
C HIS A 276 3.08 23.15 5.76
N TRP A 277 3.65 24.30 6.15
CA TRP A 277 4.94 24.77 5.65
C TRP A 277 6.06 23.74 5.87
N PHE A 278 6.06 23.08 7.03
CA PHE A 278 7.01 22.00 7.33
C PHE A 278 6.75 20.69 6.57
N ARG A 279 5.57 20.52 5.96
CA ARG A 279 5.21 19.34 5.16
C ARG A 279 5.64 19.44 3.70
N THR A 280 6.37 20.48 3.32
CA THR A 280 7.09 20.57 2.03
C THR A 280 7.97 19.35 1.77
N ARG A 281 8.55 18.74 2.82
CA ARG A 281 9.29 17.47 2.74
C ARG A 281 8.45 16.29 2.20
N GLU A 282 7.15 16.33 2.42
CA GLU A 282 6.17 15.34 1.96
C GLU A 282 5.62 15.65 0.56
N LYS A 283 6.24 16.62 -0.14
CA LYS A 283 5.90 17.06 -1.49
C LYS A 283 4.48 17.61 -1.66
N PHE A 284 3.87 18.08 -0.58
CA PHE A 284 2.62 18.83 -0.70
C PHE A 284 2.86 20.20 -1.36
N PRO A 285 1.88 20.70 -2.13
CA PRO A 285 1.93 22.04 -2.69
C PRO A 285 1.84 23.09 -1.58
N VAL A 286 2.42 24.26 -1.82
CA VAL A 286 2.43 25.40 -0.87
C VAL A 286 2.04 26.73 -1.52
N TYR A 287 1.24 26.67 -2.60
CA TYR A 287 0.72 27.85 -3.28
C TYR A 287 0.00 28.78 -2.30
N GLY A 288 0.36 30.08 -2.31
CA GLY A 288 -0.20 31.11 -1.43
C GLY A 288 0.19 31.02 0.05
N VAL A 289 0.81 29.93 0.52
CA VAL A 289 1.09 29.68 1.95
C VAL A 289 2.07 30.70 2.52
N ALA A 290 3.17 31.00 1.82
CA ALA A 290 4.16 31.97 2.29
C ALA A 290 3.54 33.37 2.44
N LYS A 291 2.81 33.85 1.41
CA LYS A 291 2.10 35.13 1.43
C LYS A 291 1.09 35.20 2.59
N ALA A 292 0.34 34.12 2.81
CA ALA A 292 -0.61 34.04 3.91
C ALA A 292 0.07 34.11 5.29
N LEU A 293 1.17 33.36 5.47
CA LEU A 293 1.97 33.36 6.70
C LEU A 293 2.55 34.76 6.98
N GLU A 294 3.14 35.43 6.00
CA GLU A 294 3.64 36.81 6.15
C GLU A 294 2.53 37.78 6.60
N SER A 295 1.33 37.67 6.02
CA SER A 295 0.18 38.50 6.40
C SER A 295 -0.29 38.22 7.83
N LEU A 296 -0.35 36.93 8.20
CA LEU A 296 -0.75 36.50 9.54
C LEU A 296 0.30 36.90 10.60
N GLU A 297 1.60 36.79 10.31
CA GLU A 297 2.66 37.23 11.21
C GLU A 297 2.57 38.73 11.50
N ARG A 298 2.26 39.56 10.49
CA ARG A 298 2.01 41.00 10.68
C ARG A 298 0.79 41.26 11.54
N GLN A 299 -0.32 40.57 11.27
CA GLN A 299 -1.57 40.73 12.04
C GLN A 299 -1.40 40.30 13.50
N LEU A 300 -0.65 39.23 13.74
CA LEU A 300 -0.39 38.67 15.08
C LEU A 300 0.80 39.33 15.79
N THR A 301 1.48 40.30 15.16
CA THR A 301 2.67 40.96 15.71
C THR A 301 3.77 39.95 16.10
N ILE A 302 3.99 38.94 15.27
CA ILE A 302 5.04 37.92 15.48
C ILE A 302 6.41 38.55 15.22
N SER A 303 7.34 38.36 16.15
CA SER A 303 8.70 38.90 16.01
C SER A 303 9.48 38.16 14.92
N THR A 304 10.45 38.82 14.28
CA THR A 304 11.34 38.16 13.28
C THR A 304 12.02 36.91 13.84
N LYS A 305 12.34 36.90 15.15
CA LYS A 305 12.98 35.75 15.81
C LYS A 305 12.05 34.54 15.91
N ASP A 306 10.74 34.77 16.04
CA ASP A 306 9.73 33.72 16.21
C ASP A 306 9.04 33.31 14.90
N SER A 307 9.35 34.03 13.81
CA SER A 307 8.83 33.78 12.47
C SER A 307 9.05 32.34 12.03
N ILE A 308 8.07 31.79 11.32
CA ILE A 308 8.17 30.44 10.73
C ILE A 308 9.30 30.35 9.70
N PHE A 309 9.63 31.46 9.04
CA PHE A 309 10.64 31.52 7.99
C PHE A 309 12.07 31.46 8.51
N THR A 310 12.31 31.72 9.80
CA THR A 310 13.63 31.58 10.42
C THR A 310 13.87 30.18 10.98
N LYS A 311 12.83 29.34 11.04
CA LYS A 311 12.95 27.96 11.49
C LYS A 311 13.50 27.10 10.35
N PRO A 312 14.50 26.23 10.61
CA PRO A 312 15.02 25.35 9.58
C PRO A 312 13.91 24.42 9.10
N LEU A 313 13.72 24.35 7.79
CA LEU A 313 12.87 23.31 7.21
C LEU A 313 13.48 21.93 7.53
N PRO A 314 12.65 20.93 7.84
CA PRO A 314 13.11 19.56 7.92
C PRO A 314 13.86 19.21 6.64
N PRO A 315 15.01 18.49 6.72
CA PRO A 315 15.71 18.07 5.52
C PRO A 315 14.74 17.26 4.63
N PRO A 316 14.89 17.34 3.30
CA PRO A 316 14.07 16.55 2.40
C PRO A 316 14.14 15.08 2.78
N ALA A 317 12.98 14.41 2.81
CA ALA A 317 12.96 12.97 2.97
C ALA A 317 13.67 12.35 1.76
N GLY A 318 14.80 11.69 2.00
CA GLY A 318 15.63 11.19 0.92
C GLY A 318 16.68 10.21 1.42
N PRO A 319 16.99 9.17 0.62
CA PRO A 319 17.91 8.13 1.04
C PRO A 319 19.33 8.68 1.26
N GLU A 320 19.75 9.74 0.57
CA GLU A 320 21.10 10.31 0.70
C GLU A 320 21.43 10.68 2.15
N ALA A 321 20.62 11.52 2.78
CA ALA A 321 20.81 11.91 4.17
C ALA A 321 20.62 10.75 5.18
N TRP A 322 19.93 9.67 4.79
CA TRP A 322 19.69 8.54 5.69
C TRP A 322 20.86 7.55 5.75
N PHE A 323 21.64 7.43 4.67
CA PHE A 323 22.74 6.46 4.55
C PHE A 323 24.14 7.08 4.72
N GLU A 324 24.23 8.40 4.94
CA GLU A 324 25.48 9.14 5.20
C GLU A 324 26.04 8.94 6.63
N LYS A 325 25.30 8.27 7.52
CA LYS A 325 25.72 7.89 8.88
C LYS A 325 26.26 6.46 8.90
#